data_AF-A0A6P2C7F8-F1
#
_entry.id   AF-A0A6P2C7F8-F1
#
_cell.length_a   1.000
_cell.length_b   1.000
_cell.length_c   1.000
_cell.angle_alpha   90.00
_cell.angle_beta   90.00
_cell.angle_gamma   90.00
#
_symmetry.space_group_name_H-M   'P 1'
#
loop_
_entity.id
_entity.type
_entity.pdbx_description
1 polymer ?
#
loop_
_entity_poly.entity_id
_entity_poly.type
_entity_poly.pdbx_seq_one_letter_code
_entity_poly.pdbx_strand_id
1 'polypeptide(L)' 'MCAGLLPELITLDRWGYPVLAKEPVPPGLLPLARRATAACPALALLLERAD' A
#
# COMPACT_ATOMS: atom_id res chain seq x y z
N MET A 1 6.29 2.76 -7.64
CA MET A 1 6.40 1.28 -7.56
C MET A 1 5.31 0.67 -6.70
N CYS A 2 5.08 1.11 -5.46
CA CYS A 2 4.01 0.59 -4.58
C CYS A 2 2.58 0.75 -5.14
N ALA A 3 2.19 1.94 -5.62
CA ALA A 3 0.86 2.16 -6.20
C ALA A 3 0.58 1.31 -7.47
N GLY A 4 1.63 0.91 -8.20
CA GLY A 4 1.47 -0.02 -9.33
C GLY A 4 1.35 -1.49 -8.90
N LEU A 5 1.75 -1.82 -7.67
CA LEU A 5 1.65 -3.17 -7.10
C LEU A 5 0.30 -3.42 -6.41
N LEU A 6 -0.32 -2.36 -5.90
CA LEU A 6 -1.62 -2.42 -5.21
C LEU A 6 -2.46 -1.16 -5.52
N PRO A 7 -2.86 -0.95 -6.78
CA PRO A 7 -3.63 0.22 -7.20
C PRO A 7 -5.03 0.29 -6.57
N GLU A 8 -5.55 -0.83 -6.08
CA GLU A 8 -6.86 -0.92 -5.44
C GLU A 8 -6.92 -0.18 -4.09
N LEU A 9 -5.79 -0.09 -3.39
CA LEU A 9 -5.71 0.50 -2.04
C LEU A 9 -4.71 1.64 -1.92
N ILE A 10 -3.85 1.85 -2.93
CA ILE A 10 -2.77 2.84 -2.89
C ILE A 10 -2.83 3.69 -4.15
N THR A 11 -2.99 5.00 -3.95
CA THR A 11 -2.80 6.02 -4.98
C THR A 11 -1.59 6.88 -4.63
N LEU A 12 -1.13 7.72 -5.55
CA LEU A 12 -0.07 8.69 -5.27
C LEU A 12 -0.64 10.10 -5.31
N ASP A 13 -0.18 10.94 -4.39
CA ASP A 13 -0.41 12.37 -4.48
C ASP A 13 0.49 13.02 -5.54
N ARG A 14 0.38 14.35 -5.66
CA ARG A 14 1.18 15.16 -6.61
C ARG A 14 2.69 15.16 -6.33
N TRP A 15 3.14 14.66 -5.18
CA TRP A 15 4.56 14.53 -4.81
C TRP A 15 5.06 13.09 -4.89
N GLY A 16 4.18 12.13 -5.21
CA GLY A 16 4.52 10.71 -5.30
C GLY A 16 4.46 9.97 -3.95
N TYR A 17 3.85 10.55 -2.91
CA TYR A 17 3.63 9.87 -1.64
C TYR A 17 2.36 9.01 -1.70
N PRO A 18 2.37 7.83 -1.06
CA PRO A 18 1.22 6.94 -1.06
C PRO A 18 0.07 7.53 -0.24
N VAL A 19 -1.12 7.54 -0.83
CA VAL A 19 -2.40 7.82 -0.19
C VAL A 19 -3.18 6.51 -0.12
N LEU A 20 -3.58 6.10 1.08
CA LEU A 20 -4.20 4.81 1.36
C LEU A 20 -5.73 4.89 1.36
N ALA A 21 -6.38 3.83 0.88
CA ALA A 21 -7.79 3.58 1.12
C ALA A 21 -8.08 3.44 2.63
N LYS A 22 -9.32 3.70 3.05
CA LYS A 22 -9.70 3.63 4.47
C LYS A 22 -9.99 2.20 4.92
N GLU A 23 -10.32 1.35 3.95
CA GLU A 23 -10.71 -0.04 4.16
C GLU A 23 -9.48 -0.90 4.51
N PRO A 24 -9.63 -1.89 5.40
CA PRO A 24 -8.58 -2.87 5.66
C PRO A 24 -8.18 -3.64 4.40
N VAL A 25 -6.96 -4.15 4.37
CA VAL A 25 -6.49 -5.00 3.27
C VAL A 25 -7.30 -6.30 3.22
N PRO A 26 -8.04 -6.58 2.14
CA PRO A 26 -8.76 -7.84 1.98
C PRO A 26 -7.78 -9.04 1.94
N PRO A 27 -8.19 -10.24 2.40
CA PRO A 27 -7.32 -11.42 2.43
C PRO A 27 -6.65 -11.78 1.09
N GLY A 28 -7.35 -11.56 -0.03
CA GLY A 28 -6.81 -11.82 -1.37
C GLY A 28 -5.72 -10.83 -1.81
N LEU A 29 -5.67 -9.64 -1.21
CA LEU A 29 -4.70 -8.59 -1.55
C LEU A 29 -3.51 -8.53 -0.58
N LEU A 30 -3.52 -9.33 0.49
CA LEU A 30 -2.45 -9.39 1.49
C LEU A 30 -1.05 -9.64 0.90
N PRO A 31 -0.86 -10.54 -0.09
CA PRO A 31 0.44 -10.72 -0.75
C PRO A 31 0.90 -9.47 -1.51
N LEU A 32 -0.02 -8.75 -2.16
CA LEU A 32 0.27 -7.52 -2.88
C LEU A 32 0.59 -6.37 -1.92
N ALA A 33 -0.12 -6.27 -0.79
CA ALA A 33 0.18 -5.31 0.27
C ALA A 33 1.60 -5.51 0.83
N ARG A 34 2.00 -6.75 1.14
CA ARG A 34 3.37 -7.05 1.60
C ARG A 34 4.43 -6.61 0.58
N ARG A 35 4.19 -6.88 -0.71
CA ARG A 35 5.10 -6.47 -1.80
C ARG A 35 5.13 -4.95 -1.93
N ALA A 36 3.99 -4.28 -1.88
CA ALA A 36 3.91 -2.82 -1.97
C ALA A 36 4.66 -2.14 -0.83
N THR A 37 4.54 -2.65 0.40
CA THR A 37 5.29 -2.18 1.57
C THR A 37 6.80 -2.34 1.37
N ALA A 38 7.27 -3.53 0.96
CA ALA A 38 8.69 -3.80 0.74
C ALA A 38 9.29 -3.00 -0.44
N ALA A 39 8.46 -2.63 -1.41
CA ALA A 39 8.85 -1.90 -2.61
C ALA A 39 8.84 -0.37 -2.44
N CYS A 40 8.45 0.17 -1.28
CA CYS A 40 8.38 1.61 -1.08
C CYS A 40 9.76 2.18 -0.71
N PRO A 41 10.44 2.93 -1.59
CA PRO A 41 11.79 3.42 -1.32
C PRO A 41 11.82 4.50 -0.24
N ALA A 42 10.71 5.24 -0.08
CA ALA A 42 10.56 6.27 0.94
C ALA A 42 10.24 5.70 2.33
N LEU A 43 10.08 4.38 2.47
CA LEU A 43 9.66 3.72 3.71
C LEU A 43 8.34 4.29 4.29
N ALA A 44 7.46 4.77 3.41
CA ALA A 44 6.23 5.45 3.80
C ALA A 44 5.06 4.49 4.11
N LEU A 45 5.27 3.18 3.95
CA LEU A 45 4.23 2.17 4.14
C LEU A 45 4.56 1.25 5.31
N LEU A 46 3.54 0.93 6.09
CA LEU A 46 3.56 -0.10 7.13
C LEU A 46 2.31 -0.97 6.96
N LEU A 47 2.46 -2.28 7.17
CA LEU A 47 1.34 -3.22 7.15
C LEU A 47 1.13 -3.76 8.56
N GLU A 48 0.00 -3.42 9.16
CA GLU A 48 -0.37 -3.82 10.52
C GLU A 48 -1.60 -4.72 10.52
N ARG A 49 -1.87 -5.37 11.65
CA ARG A 49 -3.11 -6.13 11.82
C ARG A 49 -4.21 -5.13 12.20
N ALA A 50 -5.40 -5.33 11.64
CA ALA A 50 -6.59 -4.62 12.11
C ALA A 50 -7.10 -5.38 13.34
N ASP A 51 -6.94 -4.76 14.52
CA ASP A 51 -7.52 -5.23 15.77
C ASP A 51 -9.01 -4.82 15.89
#